data_AF-A0A162CQV7-F1
#
_entry.id   AF-A0A162CQV7-F1
#
_cell.length_a   1.000
_cell.length_b   1.000
_cell.length_c   1.000
_cell.angle_alpha   90.00
_cell.angle_beta   90.00
_cell.angle_gamma   90.00
#
_symmetry.space_group_name_H-M   'P 1'
#
loop_
_entity.id
_entity.type
_entity.pdbx_description
1 polymer ?
#
loop_
_entity_poly.entity_id
_entity_poly.type
_entity_poly.pdbx_seq_one_letter_code
_entity_poly.pdbx_strand_id
1 'polypeptide(L)'
;MKTSFVPIVFSLAGAAFAAPAPESRVYPYSIGDLSLKHTIEGDTWDMKFYLTSRSLMSEALETTTCHTGWTNGTLPVGRSNPEPCADPAYSFFFPAGASDIEKYEIAAEGPAGTAVNVIELGYKYQCGPYTGPVGNVDIECKTINGGEFYLYQ
;
A
#
# COMPACT_ATOMS: atom_id res chain seq x y z
N MET A 1 -4.35 -56.95 -57.87
CA MET A 1 -4.91 -55.64 -57.49
C MET A 1 -4.19 -55.16 -56.23
N LYS A 2 -3.69 -53.94 -56.25
CA LYS A 2 -3.07 -53.23 -55.12
C LYS A 2 -4.15 -52.75 -54.15
N THR A 3 -3.88 -52.83 -52.85
CA THR A 3 -4.46 -51.92 -51.85
C THR A 3 -3.47 -51.75 -50.69
N SER A 4 -2.84 -50.58 -50.66
CA SER A 4 -2.03 -50.08 -49.55
C SER A 4 -2.89 -49.69 -48.37
N PHE A 5 -2.37 -49.83 -47.14
CA PHE A 5 -2.79 -49.04 -46.00
C PHE A 5 -1.57 -48.66 -45.14
N VAL A 6 -1.43 -47.36 -44.90
CA VAL A 6 -0.48 -46.73 -43.97
C VAL A 6 -1.33 -45.99 -42.92
N PRO A 7 -1.03 -46.12 -41.62
CA PRO A 7 -1.29 -45.06 -40.66
C PRO A 7 0.03 -44.70 -39.93
N ILE A 8 0.61 -43.54 -40.22
CA ILE A 8 0.54 -42.27 -39.45
C ILE A 8 0.97 -42.44 -37.99
N VAL A 9 2.23 -42.06 -37.74
CA VAL A 9 2.84 -41.83 -36.44
C VAL A 9 2.31 -40.50 -35.88
N PHE A 10 1.54 -40.55 -34.80
CA PHE A 10 1.20 -39.38 -34.00
C PHE A 10 2.22 -39.22 -32.87
N SER A 11 3.27 -38.44 -33.14
CA SER A 11 4.16 -37.88 -32.11
C SER A 11 3.73 -36.44 -31.86
N LEU A 12 3.06 -36.17 -30.74
CA LEU A 12 2.88 -34.81 -30.19
C LEU A 12 2.78 -34.93 -28.66
N ALA A 13 3.89 -35.30 -28.02
CA ALA A 13 4.11 -35.00 -26.61
C ALA A 13 4.42 -33.51 -26.52
N GLY A 14 3.37 -32.68 -26.46
CA GLY A 14 3.51 -31.27 -26.12
C GLY A 14 3.99 -31.19 -24.69
N ALA A 15 5.23 -30.72 -24.50
CA ALA A 15 5.67 -30.25 -23.19
C ALA A 15 4.77 -29.08 -22.81
N ALA A 16 3.80 -29.33 -21.93
CA ALA A 16 3.10 -28.27 -21.24
C ALA A 16 4.16 -27.54 -20.41
N PHE A 17 4.57 -26.36 -20.87
CA PHE A 17 5.24 -25.41 -20.00
C PHE A 17 4.23 -25.09 -18.90
N ALA A 18 4.41 -25.70 -17.73
CA ALA A 18 3.72 -25.29 -16.52
C ALA A 18 4.10 -23.82 -16.31
N ALA A 19 3.14 -22.93 -16.59
CA ALA A 19 3.30 -21.54 -16.23
C ALA A 19 3.60 -21.50 -14.71
N PRO A 20 4.60 -20.71 -14.27
CA PRO A 20 4.82 -20.55 -12.84
C PRO A 20 3.51 -20.11 -12.21
N ALA A 21 3.05 -20.85 -11.20
CA ALA A 21 1.87 -20.48 -10.44
C ALA A 21 2.09 -19.05 -9.91
N PRO A 22 1.11 -18.15 -10.02
CA PRO A 22 1.24 -16.82 -9.45
C PRO A 22 1.50 -16.99 -7.94
N GLU A 23 2.60 -16.41 -7.46
CA GLU A 23 2.86 -16.32 -6.03
C GLU A 23 1.66 -15.61 -5.38
N SER A 24 0.97 -16.33 -4.50
CA SER A 24 -0.17 -15.76 -3.77
C SER A 24 0.38 -14.79 -2.73
N ARG A 25 0.40 -13.50 -3.06
CA ARG A 25 0.66 -12.44 -2.08
C ARG A 25 -0.53 -12.35 -1.12
N VAL A 26 -0.25 -12.40 0.17
CA VAL A 26 -1.24 -12.18 1.24
C VAL A 26 -1.29 -10.68 1.53
N TYR A 27 -2.49 -10.12 1.59
CA TYR A 27 -2.72 -8.71 1.87
C TYR A 27 -3.45 -8.51 3.20
N PRO A 28 -2.76 -8.65 4.35
CA PRO A 28 -3.41 -8.63 5.66
C PRO A 28 -3.91 -7.24 6.06
N TYR A 29 -3.47 -6.17 5.40
CA TYR A 29 -3.90 -4.80 5.70
C TYR A 29 -4.14 -3.99 4.42
N SER A 30 -5.00 -2.97 4.51
CA SER A 30 -5.12 -1.92 3.50
C SER A 30 -5.15 -0.53 4.13
N ILE A 31 -4.57 0.46 3.44
CA ILE A 31 -4.61 1.87 3.79
C ILE A 31 -5.60 2.60 2.88
N GLY A 32 -6.53 3.32 3.48
CA GLY A 32 -7.54 4.15 2.80
C GLY A 32 -7.68 5.53 3.45
N ASP A 33 -8.36 6.45 2.75
CA ASP A 33 -8.55 7.86 3.12
C ASP A 33 -7.29 8.54 3.66
N LEU A 34 -6.15 8.25 3.03
CA LEU A 34 -4.88 8.87 3.39
C LEU A 34 -4.94 10.35 3.00
N SER A 35 -4.58 11.22 3.94
CA SER A 35 -4.44 12.67 3.78
C SER A 35 -3.18 13.10 4.51
N LEU A 36 -2.27 13.71 3.76
CA LEU A 36 -0.99 14.25 4.21
C LEU A 36 -1.00 15.74 3.89
N LYS A 37 -1.00 16.58 4.90
CA LYS A 37 -1.12 18.04 4.78
C LYS A 37 0.15 18.72 5.22
N HIS A 38 0.61 19.67 4.42
CA HIS A 38 1.69 20.56 4.79
C HIS A 38 1.13 21.84 5.40
N THR A 39 1.65 22.24 6.55
CA THR A 39 1.30 23.50 7.21
C THR A 39 2.45 24.48 7.08
N ILE A 40 2.15 25.69 6.61
CA ILE A 40 3.13 26.75 6.37
C ILE A 40 3.79 27.16 7.69
N GLU A 41 2.97 27.37 8.72
CA GLU A 41 3.47 27.67 10.06
C GLU A 41 4.12 26.43 10.66
N GLY A 42 5.45 26.49 10.80
CA GLY A 42 6.23 25.41 11.41
C GLY A 42 6.75 24.35 10.44
N ASP A 43 6.47 24.48 9.13
CA ASP A 43 6.99 23.57 8.08
C ASP A 43 6.71 22.09 8.44
N THR A 44 5.46 21.83 8.82
CA THR A 44 5.03 20.54 9.38
C THR A 44 4.14 19.77 8.42
N TRP A 45 4.41 18.48 8.32
CA TRP A 45 3.59 17.49 7.67
C TRP A 45 2.70 16.78 8.69
N ASP A 46 1.40 16.71 8.42
CA ASP A 46 0.39 16.02 9.23
C ASP A 46 -0.25 14.93 8.37
N MET A 47 -0.02 13.67 8.73
CA MET A 47 -0.56 12.51 8.02
C MET A 47 -1.66 11.85 8.84
N LYS A 48 -2.80 11.58 8.21
CA LYS A 48 -3.88 10.77 8.74
C LYS A 48 -4.34 9.76 7.70
N PHE A 49 -4.62 8.53 8.13
CA PHE A 49 -5.20 7.50 7.27
C PHE A 49 -6.00 6.48 8.08
N TYR A 50 -6.79 5.66 7.40
CA TYR A 50 -7.42 4.47 7.99
C TYR A 50 -6.63 3.21 7.61
N LEU A 51 -6.28 2.41 8.62
CA LEU A 51 -5.73 1.08 8.47
C LEU A 51 -6.85 0.07 8.67
N THR A 52 -7.08 -0.77 7.67
CA THR A 52 -8.09 -1.84 7.73
C THR A 52 -7.39 -3.19 7.73
N SER A 53 -7.62 -4.02 8.74
CA SER A 53 -7.20 -5.42 8.77
C SER A 53 -8.08 -6.26 7.85
N ARG A 54 -7.49 -7.26 7.18
CA ARG A 54 -8.18 -8.07 6.17
C ARG A 54 -7.99 -9.56 6.38
N SER A 55 -8.99 -10.31 5.94
CA SER A 55 -8.93 -11.77 5.90
C SER A 55 -7.98 -12.26 4.80
N LEU A 56 -7.68 -13.56 4.78
CA LEU A 56 -6.92 -14.19 3.67
C LEU A 56 -7.63 -14.04 2.31
N MET A 57 -8.96 -13.85 2.31
CA MET A 57 -9.75 -13.57 1.11
C MET A 57 -9.85 -12.06 0.80
N SER A 58 -9.05 -11.23 1.49
CA SER A 58 -9.05 -9.77 1.39
C SER A 58 -10.37 -9.11 1.77
N GLU A 59 -11.20 -9.74 2.61
CA GLU A 59 -12.39 -9.10 3.17
C GLU A 59 -11.98 -8.14 4.30
N ALA A 60 -12.59 -6.96 4.37
CA ALA A 60 -12.35 -6.02 5.47
C ALA A 60 -12.91 -6.58 6.78
N LEU A 61 -12.11 -6.50 7.86
CA LEU A 61 -12.47 -6.99 9.19
C LEU A 61 -12.67 -5.83 10.16
N GLU A 62 -11.58 -5.16 10.55
CA GLU A 62 -11.56 -4.06 11.51
C GLU A 62 -10.82 -2.88 10.90
N THR A 63 -11.19 -1.66 11.31
CA THR A 63 -10.57 -0.43 10.84
C THR A 63 -10.17 0.44 12.02
N THR A 64 -8.94 0.94 11.99
CA THR A 64 -8.42 1.90 12.97
C THR A 64 -7.88 3.14 12.28
N THR A 65 -7.81 4.25 13.01
CA THR A 65 -7.23 5.51 12.51
C THR A 65 -5.78 5.60 12.92
N CYS A 66 -4.90 5.95 12.00
CA CYS A 66 -3.50 6.19 12.26
C CYS A 66 -3.16 7.64 11.93
N HIS A 67 -2.30 8.25 12.74
CA HIS A 67 -1.93 9.65 12.62
C HIS A 67 -0.47 9.83 13.02
N THR A 68 0.25 10.69 12.33
CA THR A 68 1.57 11.17 12.75
C THR A 68 1.82 12.55 12.16
N GLY A 69 2.71 13.30 12.77
CA GLY A 69 3.18 14.57 12.23
C GLY A 69 4.68 14.74 12.42
N TRP A 70 5.32 15.38 11.45
CA TRP A 70 6.76 15.64 11.49
C TRP A 70 7.09 16.99 10.84
N THR A 71 8.14 17.63 11.33
CA THR A 71 8.70 18.84 10.69
C THR A 71 9.60 18.43 9.53
N ASN A 72 9.61 19.23 8.48
CA ASN A 72 10.49 19.04 7.33
C ASN A 72 11.97 18.93 7.75
N GLY A 73 12.70 18.03 7.11
CA GLY A 73 14.07 17.67 7.49
C GLY A 73 14.21 16.70 8.68
N THR A 74 13.12 16.34 9.35
CA THR A 74 13.09 15.22 10.31
C THR A 74 12.56 13.98 9.61
N LEU A 75 13.28 12.86 9.69
CA LEU A 75 12.77 11.58 9.17
C LEU A 75 11.56 11.17 10.02
N PRO A 76 10.43 10.80 9.40
CA PRO A 76 9.27 10.32 10.13
C PRO A 76 9.55 8.97 10.78
N VAL A 77 8.61 8.48 11.59
CA VAL A 77 8.74 7.25 12.38
C VAL A 77 9.37 6.09 11.60
N GLY A 78 10.48 5.57 12.13
CA GLY A 78 11.22 4.44 11.54
C GLY A 78 10.89 3.13 12.26
N ARG A 79 11.37 1.99 11.73
CA ARG A 79 11.12 0.66 12.29
C ARG A 79 11.44 0.54 13.79
N SER A 80 12.45 1.25 14.29
CA SER A 80 12.85 1.19 15.71
C SER A 80 11.89 1.93 16.65
N ASN A 81 11.01 2.79 16.11
CA ASN A 81 10.03 3.55 16.87
C ASN A 81 8.76 3.74 16.02
N PRO A 82 7.97 2.67 15.83
CA PRO A 82 6.74 2.76 15.06
C PRO A 82 5.70 3.63 15.78
N GLU A 83 4.88 4.34 15.02
CA GLU A 83 3.80 5.15 15.56
C GLU A 83 2.57 4.27 15.86
N PRO A 84 2.03 4.29 17.08
CA PRO A 84 0.79 3.58 17.37
C PRO A 84 -0.40 4.20 16.62
N CYS A 85 -1.29 3.35 16.12
CA CYS A 85 -2.61 3.80 15.68
C CYS A 85 -3.54 4.01 16.89
N ALA A 86 -4.76 4.51 16.65
CA ALA A 86 -5.76 4.71 17.70
C ALA A 86 -6.11 3.40 18.43
N ASP A 87 -6.09 2.28 17.72
CA ASP A 87 -6.04 0.96 18.33
C ASP A 87 -4.56 0.57 18.53
N PRO A 88 -4.11 0.41 19.79
CA PRO A 88 -2.71 0.13 20.10
C PRO A 88 -2.25 -1.28 19.68
N ALA A 89 -3.15 -2.15 19.25
CA ALA A 89 -2.78 -3.42 18.62
C ALA A 89 -2.14 -3.22 17.24
N TYR A 90 -2.26 -2.02 16.66
CA TYR A 90 -1.72 -1.68 15.35
C TYR A 90 -0.75 -0.50 15.46
N SER A 91 0.30 -0.55 14.65
CA SER A 91 1.25 0.55 14.49
C SER A 91 1.73 0.64 13.05
N PHE A 92 2.37 1.75 12.68
CA PHE A 92 2.95 1.93 11.37
C PHE A 92 4.30 2.62 11.43
N PHE A 93 5.09 2.44 10.39
CA PHE A 93 6.39 3.10 10.23
C PHE A 93 6.76 3.24 8.76
N PHE A 94 7.76 4.08 8.49
CA PHE A 94 8.35 4.27 7.17
C PHE A 94 9.72 3.57 7.13
N PRO A 95 9.86 2.42 6.43
CA PRO A 95 11.09 1.63 6.45
C PRO A 95 12.36 2.42 6.08
N ALA A 96 12.24 3.33 5.11
CA ALA A 96 13.32 4.21 4.65
C ALA A 96 13.10 5.69 5.02
N GLY A 97 12.07 5.99 5.82
CA GLY A 97 11.52 7.34 5.98
C GLY A 97 10.61 7.76 4.82
N ALA A 98 9.99 8.94 4.93
CA ALA A 98 9.15 9.55 3.89
C ALA A 98 9.67 10.96 3.54
N SER A 99 10.92 11.03 3.08
CA SER A 99 11.52 12.28 2.60
C SER A 99 10.95 12.74 1.25
N ASP A 100 10.43 11.80 0.46
CA ASP A 100 9.70 12.07 -0.77
C ASP A 100 8.22 11.78 -0.53
N ILE A 101 7.43 12.84 -0.40
CA ILE A 101 5.97 12.76 -0.14
C ILE A 101 5.17 12.23 -1.34
N GLU A 102 5.77 12.26 -2.53
CA GLU A 102 5.17 11.77 -3.77
C GLU A 102 5.40 10.27 -3.95
N LYS A 103 6.40 9.72 -3.27
CA LYS A 103 6.73 8.29 -3.26
C LYS A 103 7.44 7.83 -1.99
N TYR A 104 6.78 7.02 -1.18
CA TYR A 104 7.35 6.45 0.04
C TYR A 104 6.85 5.05 0.35
N GLU A 105 7.65 4.28 1.07
CA GLU A 105 7.23 3.01 1.63
C GLU A 105 6.58 3.22 2.99
N ILE A 106 5.46 2.54 3.22
CA ILE A 106 4.79 2.49 4.52
C ILE A 106 4.58 1.02 4.91
N ALA A 107 4.90 0.72 6.16
CA ALA A 107 4.66 -0.58 6.75
C ALA A 107 3.63 -0.44 7.88
N ALA A 108 2.77 -1.43 7.99
CA ALA A 108 1.86 -1.61 9.11
C ALA A 108 2.23 -2.88 9.87
N GLU A 109 2.14 -2.82 11.19
CA GLU A 109 2.35 -3.94 12.10
C GLU A 109 1.09 -4.15 12.94
N GLY A 110 0.70 -5.40 13.12
CA GLY A 110 -0.47 -5.79 13.91
C GLY A 110 -0.54 -7.31 14.11
N PRO A 111 -1.71 -7.85 14.52
CA PRO A 111 -1.86 -9.26 14.86
C PRO A 111 -1.53 -10.25 13.74
N ALA A 112 -1.66 -9.83 12.46
CA ALA A 112 -1.32 -10.65 11.30
C ALA A 112 0.15 -10.52 10.88
N GLY A 113 0.99 -9.84 11.67
CA GLY A 113 2.40 -9.56 11.38
C GLY A 113 2.61 -8.20 10.73
N THR A 114 3.78 -8.00 10.13
CA THR A 114 4.13 -6.79 9.39
C THR A 114 3.81 -6.94 7.90
N ALA A 115 3.29 -5.91 7.26
CA ALA A 115 3.12 -5.84 5.82
C ALA A 115 3.51 -4.45 5.29
N VAL A 116 3.93 -4.35 4.04
CA VAL A 116 4.48 -3.15 3.43
C VAL A 116 3.83 -2.85 2.08
N ASN A 117 3.76 -1.58 1.71
CA ASN A 117 3.55 -1.17 0.32
C ASN A 117 4.21 0.19 0.05
N VAL A 118 4.33 0.51 -1.24
CA VAL A 118 4.69 1.83 -1.72
C VAL A 118 3.42 2.64 -1.95
N ILE A 119 3.40 3.85 -1.38
CA ILE A 119 2.48 4.92 -1.78
C ILE A 119 3.22 5.73 -2.84
N GLU A 120 2.64 5.88 -4.03
CA GLU A 120 3.20 6.70 -5.09
C GLU A 120 2.12 7.49 -5.82
N LEU A 121 2.49 8.65 -6.35
CA LEU A 121 1.61 9.46 -7.20
C LEU A 121 1.01 8.64 -8.34
N GLY A 122 -0.28 8.85 -8.57
CA GLY A 122 -0.99 8.19 -9.65
C GLY A 122 -2.50 8.32 -9.55
N TYR A 123 -3.20 7.31 -10.04
CA TYR A 123 -4.66 7.30 -10.10
C TYR A 123 -5.33 7.16 -8.72
N LYS A 124 -4.58 6.68 -7.71
CA LYS A 124 -5.06 6.49 -6.33
C LYS A 124 -4.64 7.60 -5.38
N TYR A 125 -3.54 8.30 -5.65
CA TYR A 125 -2.92 9.25 -4.73
C TYR A 125 -2.37 10.44 -5.50
N GLN A 126 -2.71 11.65 -5.07
CA GLN A 126 -2.32 12.90 -5.72
C GLN A 126 -1.91 13.95 -4.71
N CYS A 127 -0.89 14.73 -5.07
CA CYS A 127 -0.44 15.92 -4.35
C CYS A 127 -0.81 17.18 -5.12
N GLY A 128 -1.23 18.23 -4.42
CA GLY A 128 -1.48 19.54 -5.03
C GLY A 128 -1.81 20.61 -4.01
N PRO A 129 -2.11 21.83 -4.47
CA PRO A 129 -2.50 22.93 -3.60
C PRO A 129 -3.72 22.56 -2.75
N TYR A 130 -3.66 22.86 -1.46
CA TYR A 130 -4.79 22.66 -0.57
C TYR A 130 -5.91 23.65 -0.90
N THR A 131 -7.14 23.14 -1.00
CA THR A 131 -8.33 23.92 -1.40
C THR A 131 -9.40 23.96 -0.30
N GLY A 132 -9.08 23.46 0.90
CA GLY A 132 -10.01 23.45 2.02
C GLY A 132 -9.98 24.73 2.86
N PRO A 133 -10.77 24.78 3.94
CA PRO A 133 -10.98 26.02 4.72
C PRO A 133 -9.83 26.38 5.67
N VAL A 134 -8.87 25.47 5.88
CA VAL A 134 -7.74 25.68 6.80
C VAL A 134 -6.70 26.58 6.12
N GLY A 135 -6.68 27.87 6.47
CA GLY A 135 -5.84 28.88 5.82
C GLY A 135 -4.32 28.75 6.03
N ASN A 136 -3.87 27.80 6.85
CA ASN A 136 -2.45 27.56 7.14
C ASN A 136 -1.87 26.36 6.38
N VAL A 137 -2.68 25.67 5.58
CA VAL A 137 -2.26 24.50 4.80
C VAL A 137 -2.10 24.94 3.34
N ASP A 138 -0.95 24.67 2.75
CA ASP A 138 -0.63 25.03 1.36
C ASP A 138 -0.65 23.81 0.42
N ILE A 139 -0.27 22.63 0.90
CA ILE A 139 -0.22 21.38 0.11
C ILE A 139 -1.04 20.29 0.81
N GLU A 140 -1.76 19.50 0.02
CA GLU A 140 -2.35 18.24 0.46
C GLU A 140 -2.02 17.14 -0.55
N CYS A 141 -1.48 16.04 -0.05
CA CYS A 141 -1.41 14.78 -0.75
C CYS A 141 -2.46 13.82 -0.18
N LYS A 142 -3.30 13.24 -1.02
CA LYS A 142 -4.38 12.38 -0.54
C LYS A 142 -4.76 11.26 -1.49
N THR A 143 -5.38 10.22 -0.93
CA THR A 143 -6.08 9.24 -1.74
C THR A 143 -7.29 9.87 -2.44
N ILE A 144 -7.51 9.48 -3.70
CA ILE A 144 -8.64 9.95 -4.52
C ILE A 144 -9.42 8.75 -5.07
N ASN A 145 -10.67 8.98 -5.49
CA ASN A 145 -11.52 7.98 -6.14
C ASN A 145 -11.70 6.67 -5.36
N GLY A 146 -11.70 6.72 -4.02
CA GLY A 146 -11.76 5.52 -3.17
C GLY A 146 -10.51 4.64 -3.27
N GLY A 147 -9.37 5.23 -3.65
CA GLY A 147 -8.10 4.54 -3.78
C GLY A 147 -7.64 3.94 -2.45
N GLU A 148 -7.45 2.62 -2.45
CA GLU A 148 -6.83 1.87 -1.34
C GLU A 148 -5.50 1.27 -1.75
N PHE A 149 -4.57 1.23 -0.80
CA PHE A 149 -3.27 0.57 -0.92
C PHE A 149 -3.29 -0.72 -0.09
N TYR A 150 -3.11 -1.87 -0.73
CA TYR A 150 -3.11 -3.18 -0.08
C TYR A 150 -1.68 -3.55 0.29
N LEU A 151 -1.40 -3.74 1.58
CA LEU A 151 -0.06 -4.02 2.08
C LEU A 151 0.18 -5.52 2.04
N TYR A 152 1.36 -5.93 1.56
CA TYR A 152 1.72 -7.34 1.41
C TYR A 152 2.87 -7.73 2.34
N GLN A 153 2.93 -9.01 2.69
CA GLN A 153 4.01 -9.61 3.48
C GLN A 153 5.17 -10.06 2.60
#